data_AF-A0A3E0K9Z0-F1
#
_entry.id   AF-A0A3E0K9Z0-F1
#
_cell.length_a   1.000
_cell.length_b   1.000
_cell.length_c   1.000
_cell.angle_alpha   90.00
_cell.angle_beta   90.00
_cell.angle_gamma   90.00
#
_symmetry.space_group_name_H-M   'P 1'
#
loop_
_entity.id
_entity.type
_entity.pdbx_description
1 polymer ?
#
loop_
_entity_poly.entity_id
_entity_poly.type
_entity_poly.pdbx_seq_one_letter_code
_entity_poly.pdbx_strand_id
1 'polypeptide(L)'
;MSDVLSKTLADMVQRSFGGGGEWHAPLMKMVEHLSTDQALWRPAPERKCIWEIVRHLNFWREHLLARVKGRPVPDWRAHNWTLPERTDDEAWRAALEELRARHHEPVARHEEAPAG
;
A
#
# COMPACT_ATOMS: atom_id res chain seq x y z
N MET A 1 -5.77 12.72 -21.18
CA MET A 1 -6.59 11.49 -21.13
C MET A 1 -8.04 11.91 -20.88
N SER A 2 -9.03 11.29 -21.51
CA SER A 2 -10.44 11.59 -21.25
C SER A 2 -10.75 11.40 -19.76
N ASP A 3 -11.48 12.34 -19.15
CA ASP A 3 -11.86 12.34 -17.74
C ASP A 3 -12.53 11.01 -17.30
N VAL A 4 -13.30 10.42 -18.22
CA VAL A 4 -13.93 9.11 -18.03
C VAL A 4 -12.91 8.00 -17.83
N LEU A 5 -11.85 7.94 -18.65
CA LEU A 5 -10.83 6.89 -18.54
C LEU A 5 -10.07 6.99 -17.23
N SER A 6 -9.69 8.21 -16.83
CA SER A 6 -9.01 8.46 -15.56
C SER A 6 -9.86 8.01 -14.37
N LYS A 7 -11.16 8.32 -14.40
CA LYS A 7 -12.11 7.89 -13.36
C LYS A 7 -12.27 6.38 -13.33
N THR A 8 -12.45 5.72 -14.48
CA THR A 8 -12.57 4.25 -14.55
C THR A 8 -11.32 3.54 -14.02
N LEU A 9 -10.12 4.05 -14.33
CA LEU A 9 -8.87 3.49 -13.81
C LEU A 9 -8.77 3.67 -12.29
N ALA A 10 -9.12 4.85 -11.77
CA ALA A 10 -9.15 5.10 -10.34
C ALA A 10 -10.12 4.17 -9.61
N ASP A 11 -11.35 4.01 -10.14
CA ASP A 11 -12.37 3.12 -9.59
C ASP A 11 -11.88 1.66 -9.56
N MET A 12 -11.24 1.20 -10.64
CA MET A 12 -10.66 -0.15 -10.70
C MET A 12 -9.60 -0.35 -9.60
N VAL A 13 -8.71 0.63 -9.39
CA VAL A 13 -7.70 0.56 -8.31
C VAL A 13 -8.35 0.47 -6.93
N GLN A 14 -9.42 1.24 -6.67
CA GLN A 14 -10.15 1.19 -5.40
C GLN A 14 -10.83 -0.17 -5.18
N ARG A 15 -11.49 -0.71 -6.21
CA ARG A 15 -12.19 -2.00 -6.11
C ARG A 15 -11.23 -3.18 -5.92
N SER A 16 -10.07 -3.15 -6.59
CA SER A 16 -9.00 -4.14 -6.38
C SER A 16 -8.42 -4.13 -4.96
N PHE A 17 -8.58 -3.02 -4.22
CA PHE A 17 -8.06 -2.90 -2.86
C PHE A 17 -9.09 -3.28 -1.78
N GLY A 18 -10.26 -2.65 -1.82
CA GLY A 18 -11.30 -2.79 -0.78
C GLY A 18 -12.45 -3.73 -1.14
N GLY A 19 -12.66 -4.02 -2.43
CA GLY A 19 -13.77 -4.84 -2.94
C GLY A 19 -14.69 -4.12 -3.91
N GLY A 20 -15.50 -4.89 -4.64
CA GLY A 20 -16.43 -4.35 -5.64
C GLY A 20 -16.82 -5.31 -6.76
N GLY A 21 -16.76 -6.63 -6.53
CA GLY A 21 -17.19 -7.63 -7.52
C GLY A 21 -16.18 -7.92 -8.64
N GLU A 22 -14.89 -7.75 -8.37
CA GLU A 22 -13.82 -8.10 -9.31
C GLU A 22 -13.59 -9.61 -9.38
N TRP A 23 -12.96 -10.07 -10.46
CA TRP A 23 -12.62 -11.49 -10.70
C TRP A 23 -11.54 -12.05 -9.74
N HIS A 24 -10.92 -11.20 -8.92
CA HIS A 24 -9.87 -11.53 -7.97
C HIS A 24 -10.23 -11.04 -6.55
N ALA A 25 -9.60 -11.66 -5.55
CA ALA A 25 -9.77 -11.25 -4.16
C ALA A 25 -9.16 -9.85 -3.94
N PRO A 26 -9.89 -8.92 -3.28
CA PRO A 26 -9.36 -7.60 -2.97
C PRO A 26 -8.18 -7.67 -1.99
N LEU A 27 -7.19 -6.79 -2.15
CA LEU A 27 -5.97 -6.83 -1.34
C LEU A 27 -6.24 -6.87 0.16
N MET A 28 -7.07 -5.96 0.68
CA MET A 28 -7.32 -5.93 2.13
C MET A 28 -8.04 -7.19 2.63
N LYS A 29 -8.94 -7.77 1.83
CA LYS A 29 -9.63 -9.02 2.18
C LYS A 29 -8.69 -10.22 2.27
N MET A 30 -7.55 -10.18 1.57
CA MET A 30 -6.54 -11.23 1.65
C MET A 30 -5.69 -11.17 2.92
N VAL A 31 -5.58 -10.00 3.58
CA VAL A 31 -4.62 -9.80 4.68
C VAL A 31 -5.24 -9.39 6.01
N GLU A 32 -6.44 -8.80 6.03
CA GLU A 32 -7.01 -8.15 7.24
C GLU A 32 -7.38 -9.12 8.37
N HIS A 33 -7.50 -10.41 8.07
CA HIS A 33 -7.85 -11.45 9.04
C HIS A 33 -6.69 -12.39 9.38
N LEU A 34 -5.50 -12.13 8.85
CA LEU A 34 -4.32 -12.94 9.14
C LEU A 34 -3.78 -12.63 10.53
N SER A 35 -3.44 -13.68 11.29
CA SER A 35 -2.66 -13.53 12.52
C SER A 35 -1.23 -13.09 12.22
N THR A 36 -0.54 -12.59 13.23
CA THR A 36 0.88 -12.24 13.11
C THR A 36 1.74 -13.42 12.70
N ASP A 37 1.49 -14.61 13.26
CA ASP A 37 2.21 -15.83 12.88
C ASP A 37 2.00 -16.19 11.40
N GLN A 38 0.77 -16.06 10.89
CA GLN A 38 0.48 -16.24 9.47
C GLN A 38 1.16 -15.17 8.61
N ALA A 39 1.21 -13.93 9.09
CA ALA A 39 1.86 -12.83 8.38
C ALA A 39 3.39 -13.01 8.31
N LEU A 40 3.99 -13.61 9.34
CA LEU A 40 5.43 -13.91 9.42
C LEU A 40 5.82 -15.24 8.78
N TRP A 41 4.86 -16.13 8.52
CA TRP A 41 5.12 -17.42 7.91
C TRP A 41 5.80 -17.29 6.53
N ARG A 42 6.74 -18.21 6.27
CA ARG A 42 7.49 -18.27 5.01
C ARG A 42 7.21 -19.59 4.29
N PRO A 43 6.96 -19.56 2.97
CA PRO A 43 6.71 -20.78 2.20
C PRO A 43 7.97 -21.61 1.93
N ALA A 44 9.15 -20.99 1.93
CA ALA A 44 10.45 -21.66 1.78
C ALA A 44 11.57 -20.73 2.29
N PRO A 45 12.81 -21.23 2.51
CA PRO A 45 13.96 -20.38 2.80
C PRO A 45 14.10 -19.24 1.80
N GLU A 46 14.52 -18.06 2.28
CA GLU A 46 14.72 -16.84 1.48
C GLU A 46 13.48 -16.23 0.81
N ARG A 47 12.32 -16.92 0.83
CA ARG A 47 11.06 -16.39 0.32
C ARG A 47 10.47 -15.37 1.28
N LYS A 48 9.91 -14.30 0.72
CA LYS A 48 9.27 -13.23 1.48
C LYS A 48 8.01 -13.72 2.19
N CYS A 49 7.82 -13.27 3.43
CA CYS A 49 6.57 -13.48 4.16
C CYS A 49 5.55 -12.41 3.76
N ILE A 50 4.32 -12.58 4.21
CA ILE A 50 3.22 -11.67 3.88
C ILE A 50 3.50 -10.27 4.45
N TRP A 51 4.05 -10.17 5.66
CA TRP A 51 4.34 -8.87 6.27
C TRP A 51 5.40 -8.09 5.47
N GLU A 52 6.46 -8.76 5.00
CA GLU A 52 7.44 -8.10 4.13
C GLU A 52 6.83 -7.63 2.81
N ILE A 53 5.89 -8.39 2.23
CA ILE A 53 5.15 -7.98 1.04
C ILE A 53 4.29 -6.74 1.33
N VAL A 54 3.56 -6.72 2.45
CA VAL A 54 2.78 -5.53 2.85
C VAL A 54 3.67 -4.31 3.02
N ARG A 55 4.85 -4.45 3.65
CA ARG A 55 5.82 -3.35 3.76
C ARG A 55 6.32 -2.86 2.40
N HIS A 56 6.57 -3.78 1.48
CA HIS A 56 6.97 -3.43 0.12
C HIS A 56 5.88 -2.64 -0.60
N LEU A 57 4.62 -3.04 -0.48
CA LEU A 57 3.48 -2.32 -1.05
C LEU A 57 3.33 -0.92 -0.43
N ASN A 58 3.43 -0.82 0.89
CA ASN A 58 3.44 0.44 1.63
C ASN A 58 4.53 1.39 1.12
N PHE A 59 5.75 0.87 0.95
CA PHE A 59 6.90 1.66 0.47
C PHE A 59 6.67 2.20 -0.94
N TRP A 60 6.25 1.36 -1.89
CA TRP A 60 6.07 1.82 -3.27
C TRP A 60 4.90 2.76 -3.44
N ARG A 61 3.85 2.61 -2.63
CA ARG A 61 2.75 3.56 -2.58
C ARG A 61 3.23 4.93 -2.11
N GLU A 62 4.01 4.98 -1.03
CA GLU A 62 4.63 6.23 -0.54
C GLU A 62 5.57 6.84 -1.58
N HIS A 63 6.42 6.02 -2.20
CA HIS A 63 7.34 6.46 -3.24
C HIS A 63 6.59 7.13 -4.41
N LEU A 64 5.48 6.54 -4.86
CA LEU A 64 4.63 7.14 -5.90
C LEU A 64 3.98 8.45 -5.43
N LEU A 65 3.39 8.45 -4.22
CA LEU A 65 2.75 9.64 -3.65
C LEU A 65 3.73 10.80 -3.49
N ALA A 66 4.94 10.53 -3.01
CA ALA A 66 5.99 11.52 -2.87
C ALA A 66 6.35 12.15 -4.23
N ARG A 67 6.50 11.34 -5.28
CA ARG A 67 6.77 11.84 -6.63
C ARG A 67 5.65 12.74 -7.16
N VAL A 68 4.39 12.34 -6.99
CA VAL A 68 3.26 13.10 -7.54
C VAL A 68 3.03 14.40 -6.76
N LYS A 69 3.23 14.37 -5.45
CA LYS A 69 3.06 15.51 -4.55
C LYS A 69 4.29 16.41 -4.42
N GLY A 70 5.40 16.08 -5.09
CA GLY A 70 6.65 16.85 -5.00
C GLY A 70 7.32 16.80 -3.63
N ARG A 71 7.07 15.75 -2.84
CA ARG A 71 7.75 15.51 -1.55
C ARG A 71 9.12 14.83 -1.79
N PRO A 72 10.05 14.86 -0.82
CA PRO A 72 11.26 14.05 -0.88
C PRO A 72 10.91 12.58 -1.15
N VAL A 73 11.49 12.03 -2.21
CA VAL A 73 11.20 10.66 -2.64
C VAL A 73 12.08 9.71 -1.84
N PRO A 74 11.50 8.70 -1.15
CA PRO A 74 12.28 7.68 -0.45
C PRO A 74 13.25 7.00 -1.41
N ASP A 75 14.50 6.77 -0.98
CA ASP A 75 15.48 6.03 -1.77
C ASP A 75 14.92 4.64 -2.08
N TRP A 76 14.79 4.32 -3.36
CA TRP A 76 14.27 3.03 -3.82
C TRP A 76 15.22 1.87 -3.46
N ARG A 77 16.48 2.15 -3.14
CA ARG A 77 17.44 1.19 -2.58
C ARG A 77 17.26 0.96 -1.09
N ALA A 78 16.39 1.71 -0.42
CA ALA A 78 16.07 1.48 0.97
C ALA A 78 15.54 0.04 1.18
N HIS A 79 15.82 -0.49 2.37
CA HIS A 79 15.43 -1.83 2.81
C HIS A 79 13.90 -1.95 3.04
N ASN A 80 13.13 -1.93 1.96
CA ASN A 80 11.66 -2.04 1.98
C ASN A 80 11.15 -3.48 2.16
N TRP A 81 12.05 -4.46 2.21
CA TRP A 81 11.77 -5.88 2.42
C TRP A 81 12.07 -6.40 3.83
N THR A 82 12.38 -5.51 4.79
CA THR A 82 13.14 -5.88 6.00
C THR A 82 12.37 -6.07 7.30
N LEU A 83 11.05 -6.26 7.40
CA LEU A 83 10.37 -6.30 8.72
C LEU A 83 10.64 -5.09 9.67
N PRO A 84 9.75 -4.80 10.60
CA PRO A 84 9.99 -3.84 11.68
C PRO A 84 10.79 -4.48 12.83
N GLU A 85 11.35 -3.65 13.72
CA GLU A 85 12.04 -4.13 14.94
C GLU A 85 11.12 -4.93 15.86
N ARG A 86 9.84 -4.53 15.95
CA ARG A 86 8.81 -5.24 16.71
C ARG A 86 7.87 -5.97 15.75
N THR A 87 7.75 -7.29 15.91
CA THR A 87 6.87 -8.13 15.09
C THR A 87 5.77 -8.76 15.93
N ASP A 88 5.01 -7.93 16.63
CA ASP A 88 3.84 -8.33 17.44
C ASP A 88 2.51 -7.92 16.76
N ASP A 89 1.39 -8.34 17.34
CA ASP A 89 0.05 -8.08 16.80
C ASP A 89 -0.26 -6.58 16.64
N GLU A 90 0.30 -5.74 17.51
CA GLU A 90 0.12 -4.29 17.43
C GLU A 90 0.85 -3.73 16.21
N ALA A 91 2.10 -4.10 16.02
CA ALA A 91 2.88 -3.70 14.86
C ALA A 91 2.27 -4.25 13.55
N TRP A 92 1.70 -5.45 13.56
CA TRP A 92 1.03 -6.00 12.37
C TRP A 92 -0.23 -5.21 12.01
N ARG A 93 -1.10 -4.92 12.99
CA ARG A 93 -2.27 -4.05 12.78
C ARG A 93 -1.85 -2.67 12.29
N ALA A 94 -0.80 -2.08 12.85
CA ALA A 94 -0.29 -0.79 12.40
C ALA A 94 0.16 -0.82 10.93
N ALA A 95 0.82 -1.90 10.48
CA ALA A 95 1.23 -2.06 9.09
C ALA A 95 0.02 -2.15 8.13
N LEU A 96 -1.06 -2.80 8.55
CA LEU A 96 -2.32 -2.88 7.79
C LEU A 96 -3.05 -1.54 7.73
N GLU A 97 -3.06 -0.78 8.82
CA GLU A 97 -3.62 0.57 8.85
C GLU A 97 -2.82 1.54 7.98
N GLU A 98 -1.49 1.43 7.98
CA GLU A 98 -0.61 2.18 7.08
C GLU A 98 -0.91 1.85 5.60
N LEU A 99 -1.14 0.57 5.28
CA LEU A 99 -1.54 0.13 3.94
C LEU A 99 -2.86 0.75 3.51
N ARG A 100 -3.86 0.75 4.40
CA ARG A 100 -5.17 1.36 4.16
C ARG A 100 -5.05 2.87 3.96
N ALA A 101 -4.34 3.55 4.86
CA ALA A 101 -4.16 5.00 4.82
C ALA A 101 -3.45 5.45 3.54
N ARG A 102 -2.34 4.78 3.18
CA ARG A 102 -1.58 5.10 1.96
C ARG A 102 -2.38 4.78 0.69
N HIS A 103 -3.20 3.73 0.70
CA HIS A 103 -4.05 3.46 -0.45
C HIS A 103 -5.06 4.60 -0.68
N HIS A 104 -5.74 5.04 0.38
CA HIS A 104 -6.74 6.12 0.31
C HIS A 104 -6.16 7.52 0.16
N GLU A 105 -4.83 7.70 0.31
CA GLU A 105 -4.22 9.00 0.08
C GLU A 105 -4.37 9.41 -1.42
N PRO A 106 -4.96 10.58 -1.71
CA PRO A 106 -5.19 11.00 -3.09
C PRO A 106 -3.89 11.17 -3.87
N VAL A 107 -3.90 10.72 -5.13
CA VAL A 107 -2.78 10.87 -6.09
C VAL A 107 -2.89 12.17 -6.89
N ALA A 108 -3.80 13.08 -6.51
CA ALA A 108 -3.79 14.42 -7.09
C ALA A 108 -2.60 15.21 -6.54
N ARG A 109 -1.94 15.99 -7.41
CA ARG A 109 -1.07 17.07 -6.95
C ARG A 109 -1.96 18.03 -6.15
N HIS A 110 -1.49 18.52 -5.01
CA HIS A 110 -2.11 19.70 -4.41
C HIS A 110 -1.90 20.82 -5.43
N GLU A 111 -2.92 21.13 -6.23
CA GLU A 111 -2.90 22.33 -7.06
C GLU A 111 -2.60 23.50 -6.12
N GLU A 112 -1.64 24.33 -6.54
CA GLU A 112 -1.23 25.51 -5.80
C GLU A 112 -2.48 26.27 -5.34
N ALA A 113 -2.57 26.53 -4.03
CA ALA A 113 -3.54 27.50 -3.55
C ALA A 113 -3.39 28.76 -4.41
N PRO A 114 -4.48 29.33 -4.93
CA PRO A 114 -4.38 30.51 -5.79
C PRO A 114 -3.55 31.55 -5.05
N ALA A 115 -2.46 32.00 -5.67
CA ALA A 115 -1.72 33.17 -5.22
C ALA A 115 -2.73 34.33 -5.13
N GLY A 116 -2.98 34.78 -3.90
CA GLY A 116 -3.80 35.96 -3.63
C GLY A 116 -3.15 37.24 -4.14
#